data_AF-A0A377CFG2-F1
#
_entry.id   AF-A0A377CFG2-F1
#
_cell.length_a   1.000
_cell.length_b   1.000
_cell.length_c   1.000
_cell.angle_alpha   90.00
_cell.angle_beta   90.00
_cell.angle_gamma   90.00
#
_symmetry.space_group_name_H-M   'P 1'
#
loop_
_entity.id
_entity.type
_entity.pdbx_description
1 polymer ?
#
loop_
_entity_poly.entity_id
_entity_poly.type
_entity_poly.pdbx_seq_one_letter_code
_entity_poly.pdbx_strand_id
1 'polypeptide(L)'
;MKVFTEVTVGGPLSNNKGINKLGGGLSAEALTEKDKADIKTAALIGVDYLAVSFPRCGEDLNYARRLARDAGCDAKIVAKVERAEAVCSQDAMDDIILASDVVMVARGDLGVEIGDPELVGIQKALIRRARQLNRAVITATQMMESMITNPMPTRAEVMDVANAVLDGTDAVMPVCRNCRWAVSVRNRCSHGARLPGCGKNPEHQRF
;
A
#
# COMPACT_ATOMS: atom_id res chain seq x y z
N MET A 1 -16.35 5.23 28.54
CA MET A 1 -16.75 3.83 28.27
C MET A 1 -15.53 2.94 28.52
N LYS A 2 -15.68 1.83 29.25
CA LYS A 2 -14.58 0.87 29.47
C LYS A 2 -14.86 -0.38 28.64
N VAL A 3 -13.84 -0.93 28.00
CA VAL A 3 -13.91 -2.19 27.25
C VAL A 3 -13.12 -3.23 28.04
N PHE A 4 -13.77 -4.35 28.36
CA PHE A 4 -13.15 -5.47 29.06
C PHE A 4 -12.93 -6.59 28.05
N THR A 5 -11.71 -7.13 27.98
CA THR A 5 -11.30 -8.14 27.00
C THR A 5 -10.49 -9.24 27.68
N GLU A 6 -10.53 -10.44 27.12
CA GLU A 6 -9.67 -11.55 27.52
C GLU A 6 -8.59 -11.78 26.45
N VAL A 7 -7.39 -12.17 26.89
CA VAL A 7 -6.26 -12.44 25.99
C VAL A 7 -6.41 -13.84 25.42
N THR A 8 -6.59 -13.95 24.11
CA THR A 8 -6.60 -15.24 23.38
C THR A 8 -5.21 -15.65 22.93
N VAL A 9 -4.44 -14.70 22.38
CA VAL A 9 -3.04 -14.88 21.97
C VAL A 9 -2.21 -13.77 22.63
N GLY A 10 -1.27 -14.17 23.49
CA GLY A 10 -0.41 -13.25 24.25
C GLY A 10 0.85 -12.84 23.49
N GLY A 11 1.51 -11.79 23.99
CA GLY A 11 2.78 -11.29 23.47
C GLY A 11 3.22 -9.99 24.16
N PRO A 12 4.43 -9.50 23.87
CA PRO A 12 4.89 -8.21 24.38
C PRO A 12 4.04 -7.06 23.78
N LEU A 13 3.49 -6.22 24.64
CA LEU A 13 2.75 -5.01 24.25
C LEU A 13 3.56 -3.77 24.66
N SER A 14 3.99 -2.99 23.68
CA SER A 14 4.71 -1.73 23.91
C SER A 14 3.83 -0.50 23.63
N ASN A 15 4.33 0.68 23.98
CA ASN A 15 3.58 1.94 23.79
C ASN A 15 3.25 2.22 22.31
N ASN A 16 2.10 2.85 22.09
CA ASN A 16 1.63 3.31 20.77
C ASN A 16 1.50 2.22 19.70
N LYS A 17 1.27 0.95 20.10
CA LYS A 17 0.92 -0.12 19.16
C LYS A 17 -0.49 0.11 18.59
N GLY A 18 -0.64 -0.12 17.29
CA GLY A 18 -1.92 -0.01 16.59
C GLY A 18 -2.95 -1.01 17.10
N ILE A 19 -4.22 -0.63 17.03
CA ILE A 19 -5.36 -1.48 17.38
C ILE A 19 -6.23 -1.58 16.13
N ASN A 20 -6.44 -2.81 15.66
CA ASN A 20 -7.30 -3.11 14.53
C ASN A 20 -8.48 -3.98 15.01
N LYS A 21 -9.58 -3.94 14.26
CA LYS A 21 -10.77 -4.75 14.52
C LYS A 21 -10.99 -5.70 13.35
N LEU A 22 -11.05 -7.00 13.65
CA LEU A 22 -11.37 -8.01 12.64
C LEU A 22 -12.75 -7.73 12.02
N GLY A 23 -12.83 -7.72 10.69
CA GLY A 23 -14.01 -7.33 9.93
C GLY A 23 -14.28 -5.83 9.85
N GLY A 24 -13.33 -4.99 10.29
CA GLY A 24 -13.44 -3.53 10.25
C GLY A 24 -14.42 -2.93 11.25
N GLY A 25 -14.95 -1.75 10.93
CA GLY A 25 -15.95 -1.04 11.73
C GLY A 25 -15.37 -0.19 12.86
N LEU A 26 -14.14 0.30 12.70
CA LEU A 26 -13.60 1.41 13.51
C LEU A 26 -14.02 2.74 12.88
N SER A 27 -14.87 3.51 13.57
CA SER A 27 -15.39 4.79 13.08
C SER A 27 -14.42 5.96 13.33
N ALA A 28 -13.16 5.80 12.97
CA ALA A 28 -12.23 6.93 12.91
C ALA A 28 -12.51 7.77 11.65
N GLU A 29 -12.40 9.08 11.77
CA GLU A 29 -12.33 9.96 10.59
C GLU A 29 -11.12 9.58 9.73
N ALA A 30 -11.26 9.68 8.42
CA ALA A 30 -10.18 9.31 7.50
C ALA A 30 -9.01 10.31 7.51
N LEU A 31 -9.27 11.59 7.85
CA LEU A 31 -8.24 12.62 7.94
C LEU A 31 -8.23 13.26 9.33
N THR A 32 -7.12 13.07 10.04
CA THR A 32 -6.86 13.72 11.32
C THR A 32 -6.41 15.17 11.15
N GLU A 33 -6.40 15.97 12.22
CA GLU A 33 -5.81 17.32 12.19
C GLU A 33 -4.32 17.31 11.82
N LYS A 34 -3.60 16.24 12.21
CA LYS A 34 -2.22 16.01 11.78
C LYS A 34 -2.14 15.83 10.27
N ASP A 35 -3.02 15.02 9.67
CA ASP A 35 -3.03 14.80 8.22
C ASP A 35 -3.32 16.11 7.46
N LYS A 36 -4.23 16.94 7.97
CA LYS A 36 -4.51 18.27 7.37
C LYS A 36 -3.28 19.20 7.40
N ALA A 37 -2.50 19.15 8.47
CA ALA A 37 -1.24 19.90 8.56
C ALA A 37 -0.15 19.32 7.64
N ASP A 38 -0.06 17.99 7.56
CA ASP A 38 0.90 17.30 6.71
C ASP A 38 0.58 17.52 5.22
N ILE A 39 -0.69 17.62 4.82
CA ILE A 39 -1.10 17.97 3.45
C ILE A 39 -0.56 19.35 3.05
N LYS A 40 -0.66 20.35 3.94
CA LYS A 40 -0.07 21.68 3.69
C LYS A 40 1.44 21.61 3.57
N THR A 41 2.08 20.78 4.39
CA THR A 41 3.53 20.58 4.32
C THR A 41 3.94 19.89 3.02
N ALA A 42 3.19 18.88 2.57
CA ALA A 42 3.39 18.19 1.30
C ALA A 42 3.22 19.14 0.11
N ALA A 43 2.27 20.08 0.20
CA ALA A 43 2.09 21.14 -0.79
C ALA A 43 3.32 22.05 -0.89
N LEU A 44 3.88 22.48 0.24
CA LEU A 44 5.11 23.30 0.27
C LEU A 44 6.33 22.57 -0.28
N ILE A 45 6.42 21.25 -0.06
CA ILE A 45 7.49 20.40 -0.60
C ILE A 45 7.33 20.21 -2.12
N GLY A 46 6.10 20.26 -2.64
CA GLY A 46 5.80 20.01 -4.05
C GLY A 46 5.85 18.53 -4.41
N VAL A 47 5.25 17.66 -3.59
CA VAL A 47 5.24 16.22 -3.84
C VAL A 47 4.46 15.84 -5.13
N ASP A 48 4.94 14.85 -5.87
CA ASP A 48 4.24 14.34 -7.06
C ASP A 48 3.02 13.48 -6.71
N TYR A 49 3.11 12.76 -5.59
CA TYR A 49 2.11 11.82 -5.10
C TYR A 49 1.83 12.06 -3.61
N LEU A 50 0.55 12.05 -3.25
CA LEU A 50 0.07 12.19 -1.88
C LEU A 50 -0.76 10.95 -1.51
N ALA A 51 -0.27 10.17 -0.55
CA ALA A 51 -0.96 8.97 -0.08
C ALA A 51 -1.92 9.27 1.07
N VAL A 52 -3.17 8.83 0.93
CA VAL A 52 -4.22 8.97 1.94
C VAL A 52 -4.38 7.65 2.66
N SER A 53 -4.26 7.68 3.99
CA SER A 53 -4.39 6.50 4.84
C SER A 53 -5.83 6.28 5.30
N PHE A 54 -6.21 5.02 5.45
CA PHE A 54 -7.49 4.55 5.96
C PHE A 54 -8.75 5.15 5.29
N PRO A 55 -8.78 5.41 3.96
CA PRO A 55 -9.99 5.87 3.30
C PRO A 55 -11.08 4.80 3.38
N ARG A 56 -12.31 5.20 3.71
CA ARG A 56 -13.48 4.31 3.76
C ARG A 56 -14.26 4.34 2.46
N CYS A 57 -14.28 5.50 1.81
CA CYS A 57 -14.94 5.71 0.52
C CYS A 57 -14.19 6.75 -0.31
N GLY A 58 -14.60 6.92 -1.57
CA GLY A 58 -14.05 7.90 -2.50
C GLY A 58 -14.17 9.34 -2.00
N GLU A 59 -15.18 9.64 -1.17
CA GLU A 59 -15.33 10.98 -0.58
C GLU A 59 -14.19 11.37 0.37
N ASP A 60 -13.61 10.41 1.11
CA ASP A 60 -12.44 10.67 1.95
C ASP A 60 -11.24 11.11 1.07
N LEU A 61 -11.08 10.48 -0.10
CA LEU A 61 -10.03 10.83 -1.08
C LEU A 61 -10.29 12.17 -1.76
N ASN A 62 -11.55 12.44 -2.13
CA ASN A 62 -11.97 13.73 -2.70
C ASN A 62 -11.74 14.86 -1.71
N TYR A 63 -12.00 14.62 -0.42
CA TYR A 63 -11.74 15.60 0.63
C TYR A 63 -10.25 15.90 0.79
N ALA A 64 -9.40 14.87 0.83
CA ALA A 64 -7.94 15.04 0.86
C ALA A 64 -7.44 15.82 -0.37
N ARG A 65 -7.96 15.50 -1.56
CA ARG A 65 -7.64 16.19 -2.81
C ARG A 65 -8.03 17.67 -2.78
N ARG A 66 -9.20 18.00 -2.22
CA ARG A 66 -9.62 19.40 -2.05
C ARG A 66 -8.67 20.15 -1.13
N LEU A 67 -8.32 19.57 0.02
CA LEU A 67 -7.37 20.19 0.95
C LEU A 67 -6.00 20.42 0.32
N ALA A 68 -5.51 19.48 -0.49
CA ALA A 68 -4.27 19.64 -1.24
C ALA A 68 -4.36 20.79 -2.26
N ARG A 69 -5.45 20.86 -3.02
CA ARG A 69 -5.69 21.96 -3.99
C ARG A 69 -5.81 23.33 -3.33
N ASP A 70 -6.52 23.41 -2.21
CA ASP A 70 -6.66 24.65 -1.42
C ASP A 70 -5.30 25.12 -0.89
N ALA A 71 -4.36 24.20 -0.67
CA ALA A 71 -2.98 24.48 -0.31
C ALA A 71 -2.05 24.73 -1.52
N GLY A 72 -2.57 24.73 -2.75
CA GLY A 72 -1.81 24.95 -3.98
C GLY A 72 -1.09 23.72 -4.53
N CYS A 73 -1.54 22.51 -4.19
CA CYS A 73 -0.93 21.25 -4.59
C CYS A 73 -1.86 20.41 -5.48
N ASP A 74 -1.37 20.05 -6.66
CA ASP A 74 -2.04 19.16 -7.63
C ASP A 74 -1.45 17.74 -7.67
N ALA A 75 -0.90 17.28 -6.54
CA ALA A 75 -0.34 15.94 -6.41
C ALA A 75 -1.37 14.86 -6.77
N LYS A 76 -0.86 13.76 -7.34
CA LYS A 76 -1.66 12.56 -7.63
C LYS A 76 -2.03 11.85 -6.33
N ILE A 77 -3.29 11.50 -6.16
CA ILE A 77 -3.77 10.86 -4.93
C ILE A 77 -3.52 9.36 -5.00
N VAL A 78 -2.84 8.84 -3.98
CA VAL A 78 -2.65 7.40 -3.77
C VAL A 78 -3.61 6.92 -2.68
N ALA A 79 -4.55 6.05 -3.02
CA ALA A 79 -5.44 5.44 -2.04
C ALA A 79 -4.78 4.22 -1.40
N LYS A 80 -4.51 4.27 -0.09
CA LYS A 80 -4.07 3.09 0.66
C LYS A 80 -5.27 2.21 0.99
N VAL A 81 -5.39 1.08 0.31
CA VAL A 81 -6.45 0.11 0.58
C VAL A 81 -6.02 -0.74 1.77
N GLU A 82 -6.44 -0.32 2.95
CA GLU A 82 -6.07 -0.89 4.25
C GLU A 82 -7.26 -1.30 5.13
N ARG A 83 -8.48 -1.04 4.66
CA ARG A 83 -9.74 -1.29 5.38
C ARG A 83 -10.55 -2.40 4.74
N ALA A 84 -11.19 -3.23 5.56
CA ALA A 84 -12.15 -4.24 5.09
C ALA A 84 -13.33 -3.60 4.35
N GLU A 85 -13.77 -2.40 4.76
CA GLU A 85 -14.86 -1.68 4.09
C GLU A 85 -14.53 -1.29 2.65
N ALA A 86 -13.25 -1.08 2.32
CA ALA A 86 -12.82 -0.73 0.96
C ALA A 86 -12.84 -1.93 0.00
N VAL A 87 -12.99 -3.15 0.51
CA VAL A 87 -12.92 -4.40 -0.28
C VAL A 87 -14.11 -5.33 -0.04
N CYS A 88 -15.14 -4.87 0.69
CA CYS A 88 -16.30 -5.68 1.05
C CYS A 88 -17.23 -5.97 -0.14
N SER A 89 -17.16 -5.17 -1.20
CA SER A 89 -17.90 -5.35 -2.44
C SER A 89 -17.12 -4.76 -3.62
N GLN A 90 -17.51 -5.14 -4.84
CA GLN A 90 -16.92 -4.57 -6.05
C GLN A 90 -17.21 -3.06 -6.15
N ASP A 91 -18.40 -2.62 -5.74
CA ASP A 91 -18.78 -1.20 -5.78
C ASP A 91 -17.94 -0.36 -4.82
N ALA A 92 -17.69 -0.85 -3.60
CA ALA A 92 -16.83 -0.17 -2.63
C ALA A 92 -15.38 -0.07 -3.13
N MET A 93 -14.89 -1.16 -3.74
CA MET A 93 -13.58 -1.17 -4.37
C MET A 93 -13.49 -0.16 -5.52
N ASP A 94 -14.50 -0.12 -6.38
CA ASP A 94 -14.54 0.77 -7.54
C ASP A 94 -14.63 2.25 -7.13
N ASP A 95 -15.42 2.56 -6.10
CA ASP A 95 -15.55 3.90 -5.52
C ASP A 95 -14.18 4.47 -5.12
N ILE A 96 -13.40 3.68 -4.37
CA ILE A 96 -12.03 4.05 -3.96
C ILE A 96 -11.09 4.18 -5.16
N ILE A 97 -11.11 3.21 -6.08
CA ILE A 97 -10.21 3.20 -7.24
C ILE A 97 -10.48 4.40 -8.14
N LEU A 98 -11.75 4.71 -8.43
CA LEU A 98 -12.12 5.80 -9.33
C LEU A 98 -11.76 7.17 -8.77
N ALA A 99 -11.87 7.37 -7.45
CA ALA A 99 -11.48 8.61 -6.77
C ALA A 99 -9.95 8.78 -6.61
N SER A 100 -9.18 7.70 -6.77
CA SER A 100 -7.71 7.70 -6.72
C SER A 100 -7.06 7.88 -8.09
N ASP A 101 -5.81 8.36 -8.12
CA ASP A 101 -4.93 8.29 -9.31
C ASP A 101 -4.08 7.01 -9.28
N VAL A 102 -3.74 6.53 -8.08
CA VAL A 102 -2.95 5.32 -7.82
C VAL A 102 -3.58 4.55 -6.67
N VAL A 103 -3.56 3.22 -6.76
CA VAL A 103 -4.02 2.31 -5.70
C VAL A 103 -2.80 1.73 -5.01
N MET A 104 -2.77 1.70 -3.68
CA MET A 104 -1.76 0.99 -2.91
C MET A 104 -2.42 -0.16 -2.15
N VAL A 105 -2.03 -1.39 -2.44
CA VAL A 105 -2.43 -2.58 -1.68
C VAL A 105 -1.59 -2.60 -0.40
N ALA A 106 -2.16 -2.09 0.70
CA ALA A 106 -1.51 -1.95 1.99
C ALA A 106 -1.74 -3.21 2.85
N ARG A 107 -0.93 -4.24 2.59
CA ARG A 107 -1.13 -5.61 3.06
C ARG A 107 -1.12 -5.79 4.58
N GLY A 108 -0.29 -5.01 5.28
CA GLY A 108 -0.15 -5.11 6.74
C GLY A 108 -1.48 -4.90 7.48
N ASP A 109 -2.06 -3.70 7.38
CA ASP A 109 -3.32 -3.39 8.06
C ASP A 109 -4.51 -4.14 7.44
N LEU A 110 -4.56 -4.25 6.10
CA LEU A 110 -5.64 -4.97 5.42
C LEU A 110 -5.70 -6.43 5.84
N GLY A 111 -4.55 -7.12 5.89
CA GLY A 111 -4.46 -8.52 6.31
C GLY A 111 -4.94 -8.77 7.73
N VAL A 112 -4.72 -7.81 8.64
CA VAL A 112 -5.26 -7.89 10.00
C VAL A 112 -6.78 -7.75 10.03
N GLU A 113 -7.38 -6.93 9.14
CA GLU A 113 -8.83 -6.73 9.11
C GLU A 113 -9.61 -7.84 8.40
N ILE A 114 -9.09 -8.40 7.30
CA ILE A 114 -9.79 -9.44 6.50
C ILE A 114 -9.25 -10.87 6.72
N GLY A 115 -8.06 -11.00 7.30
CA GLY A 115 -7.33 -12.25 7.45
C GLY A 115 -6.33 -12.51 6.31
N ASP A 116 -5.15 -13.01 6.67
CA ASP A 116 -4.07 -13.33 5.73
C ASP A 116 -4.47 -14.27 4.57
N PRO A 117 -5.34 -15.29 4.75
CA PRO A 117 -5.75 -16.16 3.63
C PRO A 117 -6.52 -15.41 2.53
N GLU A 118 -7.40 -14.48 2.91
CA GLU A 118 -8.22 -13.71 1.97
C GLU A 118 -7.41 -12.64 1.22
N LEU A 119 -6.34 -12.16 1.85
CA LEU A 119 -5.48 -11.10 1.33
C LEU A 119 -4.90 -11.42 -0.05
N VAL A 120 -4.55 -12.68 -0.33
CA VAL A 120 -4.01 -13.10 -1.63
C VAL A 120 -5.03 -12.88 -2.76
N GLY A 121 -6.29 -13.24 -2.51
CA GLY A 121 -7.39 -13.04 -3.47
C GLY A 121 -7.67 -11.57 -3.70
N ILE A 122 -7.76 -10.79 -2.62
CA ILE A 122 -8.03 -9.35 -2.67
C ILE A 122 -6.90 -8.57 -3.34
N GLN A 123 -5.63 -8.89 -3.10
CA GLN A 123 -4.49 -8.29 -3.80
C GLN A 123 -4.64 -8.45 -5.32
N LYS A 124 -4.91 -9.68 -5.78
CA LYS A 124 -5.07 -9.97 -7.21
C LYS A 124 -6.26 -9.23 -7.81
N ALA A 125 -7.38 -9.18 -7.08
CA ALA A 125 -8.57 -8.47 -7.49
C ALA A 125 -8.30 -6.95 -7.63
N LEU A 126 -7.68 -6.33 -6.63
CA LEU A 126 -7.33 -4.91 -6.63
C LEU A 126 -6.38 -4.55 -7.78
N ILE A 127 -5.31 -5.32 -7.96
CA ILE A 127 -4.34 -5.09 -9.05
C ILE A 127 -5.05 -5.16 -10.41
N ARG A 128 -5.86 -6.20 -10.62
CA ARG A 128 -6.61 -6.38 -11.87
C ARG A 128 -7.59 -5.22 -12.09
N ARG A 129 -8.36 -4.86 -11.06
CA ARG A 129 -9.40 -3.83 -11.18
C ARG A 129 -8.81 -2.44 -11.40
N ALA A 130 -7.76 -2.08 -10.66
CA ALA A 130 -7.03 -0.82 -10.85
C ALA A 130 -6.58 -0.65 -12.30
N ARG A 131 -5.99 -1.71 -12.89
CA ARG A 131 -5.55 -1.69 -14.29
C ARG A 131 -6.71 -1.57 -15.28
N GLN A 132 -7.82 -2.26 -15.04
CA GLN A 132 -9.03 -2.12 -15.87
C GLN A 132 -9.58 -0.70 -15.87
N LEU A 133 -9.42 0.02 -14.77
CA LEU A 133 -9.87 1.41 -14.60
C LEU A 133 -8.76 2.45 -14.90
N ASN A 134 -7.68 2.02 -15.57
CA ASN A 134 -6.55 2.87 -15.94
C ASN A 134 -5.92 3.62 -14.75
N ARG A 135 -5.81 2.95 -13.60
CA ARG A 135 -5.08 3.42 -12.41
C ARG A 135 -3.80 2.64 -12.25
N ALA A 136 -2.73 3.33 -11.83
CA ALA A 136 -1.51 2.63 -11.44
C ALA A 136 -1.73 1.93 -10.10
N VAL A 137 -1.01 0.84 -9.85
CA VAL A 137 -1.13 0.07 -8.61
C VAL A 137 0.23 -0.28 -8.00
N ILE A 138 0.31 -0.13 -6.68
CA ILE A 138 1.51 -0.40 -5.87
C ILE A 138 1.19 -1.53 -4.90
N THR A 139 2.00 -2.58 -4.87
CA THR A 139 1.95 -3.60 -3.82
C THR A 139 2.91 -3.21 -2.71
N ALA A 140 2.40 -3.02 -1.48
CA ALA A 140 3.19 -2.46 -0.38
C ALA A 140 3.18 -3.36 0.87
N THR A 141 4.18 -3.10 1.72
CA THR A 141 4.42 -3.71 3.06
C THR A 141 4.87 -5.17 3.04
N GLN A 142 5.75 -5.55 3.97
CA GLN A 142 6.19 -6.93 4.26
C GLN A 142 6.76 -7.76 3.09
N MET A 143 7.13 -7.14 1.96
CA MET A 143 7.68 -7.87 0.82
C MET A 143 9.13 -8.35 1.02
N MET A 144 9.88 -7.71 1.95
CA MET A 144 11.29 -7.98 2.25
C MET A 144 11.60 -7.63 3.72
N GLU A 145 10.70 -7.98 4.63
CA GLU A 145 10.78 -7.63 6.06
C GLU A 145 12.06 -8.16 6.72
N SER A 146 12.50 -9.37 6.35
CA SER A 146 13.71 -10.00 6.87
C SER A 146 14.97 -9.16 6.59
N MET A 147 14.93 -8.30 5.56
CA MET A 147 16.03 -7.42 5.20
C MET A 147 16.20 -6.22 6.13
N ILE A 148 15.34 -6.06 7.14
CA ILE A 148 15.57 -5.10 8.23
C ILE A 148 16.77 -5.55 9.08
N THR A 149 16.89 -6.86 9.32
CA THR A 149 17.94 -7.45 10.16
C THR A 149 18.97 -8.25 9.37
N ASN A 150 18.63 -8.72 8.16
CA ASN A 150 19.49 -9.56 7.33
C ASN A 150 19.90 -8.85 6.04
N PRO A 151 21.07 -9.18 5.46
CA PRO A 151 21.51 -8.57 4.19
C PRO A 151 20.83 -9.17 2.95
N MET A 152 20.16 -10.33 3.07
CA MET A 152 19.52 -11.03 1.96
C MET A 152 18.06 -11.38 2.30
N PRO A 153 17.14 -11.34 1.33
CA PRO A 153 15.76 -11.76 1.53
C PRO A 153 15.66 -13.28 1.58
N THR A 154 14.58 -13.76 2.20
CA THR A 154 14.18 -15.16 2.19
C THR A 154 13.63 -15.56 0.82
N ARG A 155 13.58 -16.87 0.55
CA ARG A 155 12.94 -17.39 -0.67
C ARG A 155 11.45 -17.03 -0.75
N ALA A 156 10.75 -17.03 0.39
CA ALA A 156 9.35 -16.66 0.47
C ALA A 156 9.12 -15.21 0.03
N GLU A 157 9.95 -14.27 0.50
CA GLU A 157 9.91 -12.85 0.10
C GLU A 157 10.22 -12.65 -1.37
N VAL A 158 11.21 -13.36 -1.91
CA VAL A 158 11.52 -13.32 -3.35
C VAL A 158 10.32 -13.81 -4.17
N MET A 159 9.68 -14.90 -3.75
CA MET A 159 8.47 -15.42 -4.41
C MET A 159 7.28 -14.47 -4.28
N ASP A 160 7.11 -13.81 -3.15
CA ASP A 160 6.06 -12.81 -2.93
C ASP A 160 6.20 -11.63 -3.91
N VAL A 161 7.41 -11.07 -4.00
CA VAL A 161 7.73 -10.00 -4.97
C VAL A 161 7.52 -10.47 -6.41
N ALA A 162 8.01 -11.65 -6.76
CA ALA A 162 7.83 -12.19 -8.10
C ALA A 162 6.33 -12.39 -8.44
N ASN A 163 5.52 -12.87 -7.50
CA ASN A 163 4.09 -13.05 -7.74
C ASN A 163 3.35 -11.71 -7.89
N ALA A 164 3.69 -10.68 -7.10
CA ALA A 164 3.11 -9.36 -7.28
C ALA A 164 3.43 -8.75 -8.66
N VAL A 165 4.65 -9.00 -9.15
CA VAL A 165 5.06 -8.63 -10.53
C VAL A 165 4.22 -9.37 -11.56
N LEU A 166 4.03 -10.68 -11.40
CA LEU A 166 3.22 -11.50 -12.31
C LEU A 166 1.73 -11.12 -12.29
N ASP A 167 1.21 -10.68 -11.14
CA ASP A 167 -0.14 -10.14 -11.01
C ASP A 167 -0.32 -8.83 -11.79
N GLY A 168 0.79 -8.16 -12.12
CA GLY A 168 0.85 -6.97 -12.94
C GLY A 168 0.87 -5.69 -12.12
N THR A 169 1.43 -5.71 -10.91
CA THR A 169 1.65 -4.48 -10.13
C THR A 169 2.56 -3.51 -10.89
N ASP A 170 2.30 -2.20 -10.81
CA ASP A 170 3.17 -1.20 -11.43
C ASP A 170 4.42 -0.93 -10.60
N ALA A 171 4.33 -1.10 -9.28
CA ALA A 171 5.48 -0.98 -8.39
C ALA A 171 5.36 -1.87 -7.14
N VAL A 172 6.51 -2.26 -6.60
CA VAL A 172 6.60 -2.92 -5.28
C VAL A 172 7.27 -1.99 -4.28
N MET A 173 6.72 -1.89 -3.08
CA MET A 173 7.26 -1.04 -2.00
C MET A 173 7.74 -1.90 -0.82
N PRO A 174 9.05 -2.17 -0.72
CA PRO A 174 9.63 -2.86 0.42
C PRO A 174 9.78 -1.93 1.61
N VAL A 175 9.45 -2.41 2.81
CA VAL A 175 9.89 -1.80 4.06
C VAL A 175 11.18 -2.49 4.46
N CYS A 176 12.32 -1.82 4.32
CA CYS A 176 13.60 -2.33 4.81
C CYS A 176 14.49 -1.17 5.26
N ARG A 177 15.44 -1.43 6.18
CA ARG A 177 16.29 -0.41 6.81
C ARG A 177 17.01 0.51 5.80
N ASN A 178 17.33 -0.02 4.61
CA ASN A 178 18.01 0.71 3.53
C ASN A 178 17.14 0.91 2.28
N CYS A 179 15.86 0.52 2.31
CA CYS A 179 14.96 0.64 1.17
C CYS A 179 14.39 2.05 1.14
N ARG A 180 14.86 2.88 0.19
CA ARG A 180 14.40 4.26 0.02
C ARG A 180 13.35 4.46 -1.07
N TRP A 181 12.97 3.42 -1.82
CA TRP A 181 12.17 3.59 -3.04
C TRP A 181 11.24 2.42 -3.34
N ALA A 182 10.08 2.73 -3.92
CA ALA A 182 9.27 1.75 -4.65
C ALA A 182 9.99 1.38 -5.96
N VAL A 183 10.12 0.09 -6.25
CA VAL A 183 10.69 -0.37 -7.52
C VAL A 183 9.57 -0.39 -8.55
N SER A 184 9.69 0.44 -9.59
CA SER A 184 8.81 0.38 -10.76
C SER A 184 9.04 -0.93 -11.51
N VAL A 185 7.96 -1.68 -11.72
CA VAL A 185 7.95 -3.03 -12.30
C VAL A 185 7.69 -2.98 -13.82
N ARG A 186 7.34 -1.81 -14.39
CA ARG A 186 7.02 -1.71 -15.81
C ARG A 186 8.18 -2.14 -16.71
N ASN A 187 7.97 -3.25 -17.42
CA ASN A 187 8.65 -3.59 -18.67
C ASN A 187 8.26 -2.58 -19.77
N ARG A 188 8.93 -1.42 -19.85
CA ARG A 188 9.25 -0.78 -21.14
C ARG A 188 10.23 0.38 -21.02
N CYS A 189 11.29 0.27 -21.81
CA CYS A 189 12.02 1.32 -22.51
C CYS A 189 11.51 2.75 -22.28
N SER A 190 12.13 3.51 -21.38
CA SER A 190 12.42 4.95 -21.57
C SER A 190 13.10 5.58 -20.34
N HIS A 191 12.92 5.08 -19.12
CA HIS A 191 13.60 5.64 -17.95
C HIS A 191 14.04 4.52 -17.00
N GLY A 192 15.36 4.31 -16.93
CA GLY A 192 15.97 3.15 -16.28
C GLY A 192 15.90 3.19 -14.76
N ALA A 193 15.17 2.23 -14.18
CA ALA A 193 15.36 1.80 -12.80
C ALA A 193 15.73 0.31 -12.83
N ARG A 194 17.00 -0.01 -12.55
CA ARG A 194 17.49 -1.38 -12.38
C ARG A 194 17.35 -1.78 -10.91
N LEU A 195 16.82 -2.98 -10.66
CA LEU A 195 16.95 -3.66 -9.36
C LEU A 195 18.45 -3.82 -9.02
N PRO A 196 18.95 -3.38 -7.84
CA PRO A 196 20.27 -3.75 -7.39
C PRO A 196 20.26 -5.26 -7.10
N GLY A 197 20.98 -6.05 -7.91
CA GLY A 197 21.17 -7.48 -7.70
C GLY A 197 20.80 -8.40 -8.88
N CYS A 198 20.09 -7.92 -9.90
CA CYS A 198 19.84 -8.70 -11.12
C CYS A 198 20.82 -8.30 -12.24
N GLY A 199 22.12 -8.46 -11.97
CA GLY A 199 23.15 -8.40 -13.00
C GLY A 199 23.23 -9.76 -13.67
N LYS A 200 22.56 -9.93 -14.82
CA LYS A 200 22.85 -11.08 -15.71
C LYS A 200 24.28 -10.92 -16.21
N ASN A 201 25.18 -11.78 -15.74
CA ASN A 201 26.49 -11.97 -16.35
C ASN A 201 26.26 -12.71 -17.70
N PRO A 202 26.51 -12.11 -18.88
CA PRO A 202 26.03 -12.68 -20.16
C PRO A 202 26.76 -13.93 -20.67
N GLU A 203 27.70 -14.52 -19.92
CA GLU A 203 28.62 -15.52 -20.48
C GLU A 203 28.35 -16.99 -20.12
N HIS A 204 27.34 -17.30 -19.30
CA HIS A 204 27.04 -18.69 -18.97
C HIS A 204 25.54 -18.98 -18.97
N GLN A 205 25.05 -19.47 -20.11
CA GLN A 205 24.05 -20.56 -20.20
C GLN A 205 23.79 -20.87 -21.68
N ARG A 206 24.56 -21.83 -22.21
CA ARG A 206 24.10 -22.73 -23.27
C ARG A 206 23.42 -23.92 -22.59
N PHE A 207 22.47 -24.50 -23.33
CA PHE A 207 21.51 -25.57 -23.00
C PHE A 207 20.18 -25.08 -22.41
#